data_AF-A0A6P5N5E1-F1
#
_entry.id   AF-A0A6P5N5E1-F1
#
_cell.length_a   1.000
_cell.length_b   1.000
_cell.length_c   1.000
_cell.angle_alpha   90.00
_cell.angle_beta   90.00
_cell.angle_gamma   90.00
#
_symmetry.space_group_name_H-M   'P 1'
#
loop_
_entity.id
_entity.type
_entity.pdbx_description
1 polymer ?
#
loop_
_entity_poly.entity_id
_entity_poly.type
_entity_poly.pdbx_seq_one_letter_code
_entity_poly.pdbx_strand_id
1 'polypeptide(L)'
;MVESERLLYLRLKQPNLRLGKFKQLHECMVRGETNAINTGQRIILPKSFTGGPRYMFNNCKDAFAICKYAGYPSYFITMTCNSEWNEIKREVTPQGLHAEDRPDILCRIFKLKVDKLIKELKRGTFFGKIIGYCLTIEF
;
A
#
# COMPACT_ATOMS: atom_id res chain seq x y z
N MET A 1 -0.88 -3.07 -17.34
CA MET A 1 -0.29 -2.79 -16.01
C MET A 1 -1.39 -3.00 -14.98
N VAL A 2 -1.13 -3.79 -13.94
CA VAL A 2 -2.18 -4.29 -13.02
C VAL A 2 -3.00 -3.16 -12.37
N GLU A 3 -2.36 -2.05 -11.98
CA GLU A 3 -3.08 -0.92 -11.37
C GLU A 3 -4.01 -0.20 -12.35
N SER A 4 -3.64 -0.09 -13.63
CA SER A 4 -4.50 0.48 -14.67
C SER A 4 -5.75 -0.38 -14.89
N GLU A 5 -5.60 -1.71 -14.86
CA GLU A 5 -6.71 -2.65 -14.99
C GLU A 5 -7.63 -2.60 -13.76
N ARG A 6 -7.08 -2.45 -12.55
CA ARG A 6 -7.86 -2.26 -11.32
C ARG A 6 -8.67 -0.98 -11.36
N LEU A 7 -8.07 0.12 -11.82
CA LEU A 7 -8.77 1.40 -12.01
C LEU A 7 -9.87 1.29 -13.06
N LEU A 8 -9.61 0.60 -14.18
CA LEU A 8 -10.60 0.34 -15.22
C LEU A 8 -11.76 -0.50 -14.67
N TYR A 9 -11.46 -1.55 -13.89
CA TYR A 9 -12.46 -2.37 -13.23
C TYR A 9 -13.35 -1.53 -12.29
N LEU A 10 -12.75 -0.70 -11.44
CA LEU A 10 -13.50 0.17 -10.52
C LEU A 10 -14.37 1.17 -11.28
N ARG A 11 -13.86 1.75 -12.38
CA ARG A 11 -14.62 2.63 -13.26
C ARG A 11 -15.85 1.92 -13.85
N LEU A 12 -15.66 0.73 -14.42
CA LEU A 12 -16.72 -0.01 -15.13
C LEU A 12 -17.73 -0.67 -14.19
N LYS A 13 -17.31 -1.07 -12.98
CA LYS A 13 -18.16 -1.77 -12.01
C LYS A 13 -18.73 -0.88 -10.92
N GLN A 14 -18.48 0.44 -10.97
CA GLN A 14 -18.98 1.44 -10.03
C GLN A 14 -20.48 1.31 -9.67
N PRO A 15 -21.41 1.02 -10.61
CA PRO A 15 -22.84 0.88 -10.27
C PRO A 15 -23.14 -0.33 -9.37
N ASN A 16 -22.31 -1.38 -9.45
CA ASN A 16 -22.48 -2.63 -8.71
C ASN A 16 -21.77 -2.59 -7.35
N LEU A 17 -20.86 -1.63 -7.16
CA LEU A 17 -20.15 -1.47 -5.91
C LEU A 17 -21.05 -0.73 -4.91
N ARG A 18 -21.26 -1.32 -3.73
CA ARG A 18 -21.86 -0.63 -2.57
C ARG A 18 -20.88 0.37 -1.96
N LEU A 19 -20.40 1.31 -2.76
CA LEU A 19 -19.64 2.46 -2.30
C LEU A 19 -20.66 3.35 -1.61
N GLY A 20 -20.53 3.49 -0.30
CA GLY A 20 -21.52 4.16 0.54
C GLY A 20 -22.02 5.46 -0.10
N LYS A 21 -23.30 5.45 -0.51
CA LYS A 21 -24.08 6.61 -0.97
C LYS A 21 -23.99 7.82 0.00
N PHE A 22 -23.52 7.57 1.22
CA PHE A 22 -23.33 8.50 2.32
C PHE A 22 -22.52 9.77 1.99
N LYS A 23 -21.44 9.70 1.19
CA LYS A 23 -20.64 10.91 0.93
C LYS A 23 -21.24 11.81 -0.17
N GLN A 24 -22.03 11.25 -1.08
CA GLN A 24 -22.69 12.01 -2.16
C GLN A 24 -23.85 12.85 -1.62
N LEU A 25 -24.68 12.29 -0.74
CA LEU A 25 -25.75 13.06 -0.08
C LEU A 25 -25.17 14.21 0.75
N HIS A 26 -24.12 13.95 1.53
CA HIS A 26 -23.48 14.98 2.34
C HIS A 26 -22.75 16.05 1.50
N GLU A 27 -22.01 15.67 0.46
CA GLU A 27 -21.29 16.64 -0.39
C GLU A 27 -22.22 17.43 -1.32
N CYS A 28 -23.29 16.83 -1.86
CA CYS A 28 -24.31 17.55 -2.62
C CYS A 28 -25.11 18.52 -1.73
N MET A 29 -25.45 18.10 -0.51
CA MET A 29 -26.12 18.97 0.47
C MET A 29 -25.24 20.15 0.91
N VAL A 30 -23.93 19.92 1.11
CA VAL A 30 -22.97 20.98 1.50
C VAL A 30 -22.68 21.94 0.35
N ARG A 31 -22.75 21.50 -0.92
CA ARG A 31 -22.43 22.34 -2.09
C ARG A 31 -23.63 23.02 -2.75
N GLY A 32 -24.86 22.62 -2.43
CA GLY A 32 -26.08 23.19 -3.03
C GLY A 32 -26.22 22.93 -4.54
N GLU A 33 -25.44 22.01 -5.10
CA GLU A 33 -25.43 21.71 -6.54
C GLU A 33 -26.61 20.81 -6.92
N THR A 34 -27.58 21.35 -7.67
CA THR A 34 -28.76 20.64 -8.18
C THR A 34 -28.55 19.96 -9.53
N ASN A 35 -27.49 20.31 -10.27
CA ASN A 35 -27.26 19.82 -11.64
C ASN A 35 -25.94 19.04 -11.76
N ALA A 36 -26.02 17.72 -11.60
CA ALA A 36 -24.89 16.79 -11.69
C ALA A 36 -24.47 16.41 -13.13
N ILE A 37 -24.95 17.13 -14.16
CA ILE A 37 -24.88 16.69 -15.56
C ILE A 37 -23.56 17.10 -16.26
N ASN A 38 -22.94 18.21 -15.85
CA ASN A 38 -21.72 18.74 -16.51
C ASN A 38 -20.39 18.38 -15.82
N THR A 39 -20.44 17.76 -14.65
CA THR A 39 -19.24 17.36 -13.92
C THR A 39 -18.96 15.91 -14.27
N GLY A 40 -17.89 15.64 -15.03
CA GLY A 40 -17.54 14.30 -15.50
C GLY A 40 -17.75 13.21 -14.44
N GLN A 41 -18.20 12.03 -14.88
CA GLN A 41 -18.69 10.97 -14.01
C GLN A 41 -17.72 10.70 -12.84
N ARG A 42 -18.14 11.10 -11.62
CA ARG A 42 -17.27 11.08 -10.44
C ARG A 42 -17.07 9.65 -9.95
N ILE A 43 -15.93 9.05 -10.31
CA ILE A 43 -15.54 7.71 -9.84
C ILE A 43 -14.97 7.85 -8.42
N ILE A 44 -15.57 7.15 -7.47
CA ILE A 44 -15.13 7.13 -6.07
C ILE A 44 -14.31 5.86 -5.86
N LEU A 45 -13.04 6.03 -5.52
CA LEU A 45 -12.19 4.90 -5.14
C LEU A 45 -12.58 4.37 -3.75
N PRO A 46 -12.73 3.03 -3.58
CA PRO A 46 -12.99 2.43 -2.29
C PRO A 46 -11.82 2.61 -1.33
N LYS A 47 -12.09 2.47 -0.02
CA LYS A 47 -11.03 2.43 0.99
C LYS A 47 -10.05 1.26 0.83
N SER A 48 -10.47 0.21 0.13
CA SER A 48 -9.66 -0.97 -0.19
C SER A 48 -8.74 -0.78 -1.40
N PHE A 49 -8.81 0.36 -2.08
CA PHE A 49 -7.91 0.66 -3.18
C PHE A 49 -6.52 1.01 -2.63
N THR A 50 -5.59 0.07 -2.76
CA THR A 50 -4.19 0.20 -2.32
C THR A 50 -3.53 1.43 -2.96
N GLY A 51 -2.75 2.19 -2.18
CA GLY A 51 -2.08 3.41 -2.64
C GLY A 51 -2.98 4.65 -2.73
N GLY A 52 -4.31 4.51 -2.56
CA GLY A 52 -5.21 5.67 -2.53
C GLY A 52 -5.14 6.47 -1.21
N PRO A 53 -5.52 7.77 -1.22
CA PRO A 53 -5.50 8.60 -0.01
C PRO A 53 -6.30 8.01 1.16
N ARG A 54 -7.46 7.40 0.87
CA ARG A 54 -8.31 6.76 1.89
C ARG A 54 -7.67 5.50 2.46
N TYR A 55 -6.94 4.74 1.65
CA TYR A 55 -6.23 3.55 2.09
C TYR A 55 -5.10 3.93 3.04
N MET A 56 -4.26 4.89 2.64
CA MET A 56 -3.15 5.38 3.48
C MET A 56 -3.65 5.99 4.79
N PHE A 57 -4.71 6.80 4.74
CA PHE A 57 -5.29 7.41 5.93
C PHE A 57 -5.85 6.38 6.93
N ASN A 58 -6.50 5.33 6.43
CA ASN A 58 -6.99 4.26 7.31
C ASN A 58 -5.84 3.44 7.90
N ASN A 59 -4.82 3.11 7.12
CA ASN A 59 -3.63 2.43 7.66
C ASN A 59 -2.93 3.26 8.74
N CYS A 60 -2.88 4.58 8.57
CA CYS A 60 -2.35 5.50 9.57
C CYS A 60 -3.19 5.49 10.86
N LYS A 61 -4.53 5.51 10.73
CA LYS A 61 -5.43 5.37 11.88
C LYS A 61 -5.25 4.06 12.61
N ASP A 62 -5.12 2.95 11.88
CA ASP A 62 -4.93 1.62 12.47
C ASP A 62 -3.59 1.55 13.21
N ALA A 63 -2.53 2.12 12.64
CA ALA A 63 -1.24 2.24 13.30
C ALA A 63 -1.32 3.07 14.60
N PHE A 64 -2.04 4.19 14.60
CA PHE A 64 -2.26 4.98 15.82
C PHE A 64 -3.11 4.25 16.86
N ALA A 65 -4.11 3.46 16.44
CA ALA A 65 -4.89 2.63 17.35
C ALA A 65 -4.01 1.56 18.01
N ILE A 66 -3.10 0.93 17.25
CA ILE A 66 -2.10 0.00 17.78
C ILE A 66 -1.17 0.72 18.76
N CYS A 67 -0.67 1.92 18.43
CA CYS A 67 0.18 2.70 19.34
C CYS A 67 -0.55 3.10 20.63
N LYS A 68 -1.85 3.42 20.54
CA LYS A 68 -2.66 3.72 21.74
C LYS A 68 -2.80 2.51 22.66
N TYR A 69 -2.89 1.31 22.10
CA TYR A 69 -3.04 0.07 22.86
C TYR A 69 -1.69 -0.48 23.38
N ALA A 70 -0.68 -0.55 22.52
CA ALA A 70 0.61 -1.17 22.81
C ALA A 70 1.68 -0.19 23.33
N GLY A 71 1.41 1.12 23.27
CA GLY A 71 2.38 2.18 23.57
C GLY A 71 3.06 2.74 22.32
N TYR A 72 3.87 3.78 22.53
CA TYR A 72 4.61 4.42 21.44
C TYR A 72 5.67 3.48 20.83
N PRO A 73 5.91 3.56 19.52
CA PRO A 73 6.93 2.74 18.88
C PRO A 73 8.33 3.11 19.38
N SER A 74 9.12 2.11 19.76
CA SER A 74 10.52 2.30 20.16
C SER A 74 11.46 2.45 18.96
N TYR A 75 11.10 1.83 17.82
CA TYR A 75 11.93 1.79 16.62
C TYR A 75 11.09 2.08 15.37
N PHE A 76 11.67 2.84 14.45
CA PHE A 76 11.15 3.06 13.11
C PHE A 76 12.23 2.63 12.11
N ILE A 77 11.98 1.58 11.35
CA ILE A 77 12.98 0.95 10.47
C ILE A 77 12.51 1.07 9.02
N THR A 78 13.34 1.67 8.19
CA THR A 78 13.12 1.78 6.75
C THR A 78 14.11 0.87 6.02
N MET A 79 13.61 0.03 5.10
CA MET A 79 14.45 -0.77 4.22
C MET A 79 14.12 -0.40 2.77
N THR A 80 15.14 0.01 2.03
CA THR A 80 15.01 0.37 0.60
C THR A 80 15.58 -0.76 -0.26
N CYS A 81 14.91 -1.08 -1.36
CA CYS A 81 15.45 -2.05 -2.33
C CYS A 81 16.72 -1.49 -2.98
N ASN A 82 17.76 -2.32 -3.08
CA ASN A 82 19.00 -1.95 -3.77
C ASN A 82 19.18 -2.87 -4.99
N SER A 83 19.21 -2.30 -6.19
CA SER A 83 19.43 -3.01 -7.46
C SER A 83 20.77 -3.72 -7.51
N GLU A 84 21.75 -3.27 -6.73
CA GLU A 84 23.12 -3.79 -6.74
C GLU A 84 23.30 -5.07 -5.92
N TRP A 85 22.25 -5.61 -5.29
CA TRP A 85 22.37 -6.86 -4.55
C TRP A 85 22.80 -8.02 -5.46
N ASN A 86 23.72 -8.83 -4.95
CA ASN A 86 24.28 -9.97 -5.66
C ASN A 86 23.20 -10.94 -6.15
N GLU A 87 22.12 -11.12 -5.37
CA GLU A 87 21.00 -11.97 -5.77
C GLU A 87 20.28 -11.44 -7.02
N ILE A 88 20.18 -10.12 -7.19
CA ILE A 88 19.55 -9.50 -8.37
C ILE A 88 20.49 -9.64 -9.56
N LYS A 89 21.77 -9.26 -9.41
CA LYS A 89 22.78 -9.38 -10.47
C LYS A 89 22.89 -10.81 -11.00
N ARG A 90 22.86 -11.79 -10.10
CA ARG A 90 22.94 -13.21 -10.46
C ARG A 90 21.80 -13.64 -11.39
N GLU A 91 20.59 -13.15 -11.19
CA GLU A 91 19.44 -13.54 -11.99
C GLU A 91 19.31 -12.71 -13.29
N VAL A 92 19.70 -11.44 -13.24
CA VAL A 92 19.43 -10.45 -14.30
C VAL A 92 20.61 -10.32 -15.27
N THR A 93 21.85 -10.26 -14.77
CA THR A 93 23.05 -10.03 -15.60
C THR A 93 23.28 -11.11 -16.66
N PRO A 94 23.05 -12.42 -16.40
CA PRO A 94 23.19 -13.45 -17.44
C PRO A 94 22.21 -13.30 -18.61
N GLN A 95 21.10 -12.57 -18.41
CA GLN A 95 20.11 -12.29 -19.45
C GLN A 95 20.45 -11.02 -20.26
N GLY A 96 21.54 -10.32 -19.91
CA GLY A 96 21.90 -9.05 -20.53
C GLY A 96 20.93 -7.90 -20.23
N LEU A 97 20.09 -8.05 -19.20
CA LEU A 97 19.10 -7.06 -18.79
C LEU A 97 19.64 -6.17 -17.66
N HIS A 98 18.99 -5.03 -17.44
CA HIS A 98 19.15 -4.22 -16.23
C HIS A 98 18.15 -4.65 -15.17
N ALA A 99 18.46 -4.35 -13.89
CA ALA A 99 17.57 -4.68 -12.78
C ALA A 99 16.18 -4.03 -12.93
N GLU A 100 16.16 -2.84 -13.51
CA GLU A 100 14.96 -2.04 -13.83
C GLU A 100 14.04 -2.74 -14.84
N ASP A 101 14.59 -3.56 -15.73
CA ASP A 101 13.83 -4.32 -16.73
C ASP A 101 13.07 -5.51 -16.11
N ARG A 102 13.44 -5.91 -14.88
CA ARG A 102 12.86 -7.05 -14.15
C ARG A 102 12.35 -6.65 -12.77
N PRO A 103 11.31 -5.79 -12.69
CA PRO A 103 10.73 -5.35 -11.43
C PRO A 103 10.14 -6.52 -10.62
N ASP A 104 9.73 -7.61 -11.28
CA ASP A 104 9.27 -8.83 -10.63
C ASP A 104 10.37 -9.50 -9.78
N ILE A 105 11.61 -9.53 -10.27
CA ILE A 105 12.77 -10.06 -9.55
C ILE A 105 13.13 -9.13 -8.38
N LEU A 106 13.18 -7.82 -8.63
CA LEU A 106 13.42 -6.81 -7.60
C LEU A 106 12.43 -6.95 -6.43
N CYS A 107 11.14 -6.99 -6.73
CA CYS A 107 10.07 -7.10 -5.74
C CYS A 107 10.19 -8.39 -4.92
N ARG A 108 10.49 -9.53 -5.57
CA ARG A 108 10.64 -10.83 -4.90
C ARG A 108 11.84 -10.84 -3.96
N ILE A 109 13.01 -10.38 -4.43
CA ILE A 109 14.23 -10.36 -3.62
C ILE A 109 14.06 -9.39 -2.45
N PHE A 110 13.48 -8.22 -2.69
CA PHE A 110 13.15 -7.28 -1.62
C PHE A 110 12.24 -7.92 -0.57
N LYS A 111 11.15 -8.58 -0.98
CA LYS A 111 10.23 -9.25 -0.07
C LYS A 111 10.92 -10.34 0.77
N LEU A 112 11.79 -11.14 0.16
CA LEU A 112 12.57 -12.17 0.87
C LEU A 112 13.46 -11.55 1.95
N LYS A 113 14.11 -10.42 1.66
CA LYS A 113 14.94 -9.71 2.65
C LYS A 113 14.11 -9.07 3.76
N VAL A 114 12.94 -8.49 3.45
CA VAL A 114 11.99 -7.98 4.45
C VAL A 114 11.56 -9.10 5.39
N ASP A 115 11.17 -10.26 4.84
CA ASP A 115 10.71 -11.40 5.64
C ASP A 115 11.81 -11.96 6.53
N LYS A 116 13.04 -12.02 6.02
CA LYS A 116 14.22 -12.39 6.81
C LYS A 116 14.44 -11.40 7.96
N LEU A 117 14.39 -10.10 7.69
CA LEU A 117 14.55 -9.07 8.72
C LEU A 117 13.48 -9.20 9.81
N ILE A 118 12.20 -9.34 9.43
CA ILE A 118 11.10 -9.50 10.39
C ILE A 118 11.29 -10.76 11.25
N LYS A 119 11.73 -11.88 10.64
CA LYS A 119 12.00 -13.12 11.37
C LYS A 119 13.10 -12.93 12.41
N GLU A 120 14.19 -12.25 12.05
CA GLU A 120 15.30 -11.94 12.97
C GLU A 120 14.87 -11.00 14.09
N LEU A 121 14.09 -9.95 13.78
CA LEU A 121 13.54 -9.03 14.77
C LEU A 121 12.62 -9.78 15.77
N LYS A 122 11.75 -10.66 15.27
CA LYS A 122 10.85 -11.46 16.10
C LYS A 122 11.56 -12.49 16.98
N ARG A 123 12.78 -12.92 16.62
CA ARG A 123 13.59 -13.80 17.47
C ARG A 123 13.91 -13.13 18.82
N GLY A 124 13.92 -11.80 18.87
CA GLY A 124 14.11 -11.04 20.10
C GLY A 124 15.51 -11.09 20.69
N THR A 125 16.51 -11.52 19.92
CA THR A 125 17.91 -11.58 20.38
C THR A 125 18.55 -10.21 20.54
N PHE A 126 18.15 -9.23 19.71
CA PHE A 126 18.76 -7.90 19.69
C PHE A 126 17.91 -6.84 20.40
N PHE A 127 16.60 -6.85 20.14
CA PHE A 127 15.67 -5.82 20.62
C PHE A 127 14.70 -6.33 21.70
N GLY A 128 14.93 -7.54 22.23
CA GLY A 128 14.03 -8.18 23.17
C GLY A 128 12.69 -8.59 22.53
N LYS A 129 11.70 -8.88 23.37
CA LYS A 129 10.38 -9.37 22.93
C LYS A 129 9.56 -8.26 22.27
N ILE A 130 9.12 -8.48 21.03
CA ILE A 130 8.21 -7.58 20.33
C ILE A 130 6.78 -7.75 20.85
N ILE A 131 6.17 -6.66 21.33
CA ILE A 131 4.78 -6.60 21.80
C ILE A 131 3.79 -6.29 20.67
N GLY A 132 4.25 -5.64 19.60
CA GLY A 132 3.48 -5.32 18.41
C GLY A 132 4.38 -4.72 17.33
N TYR A 133 4.03 -4.88 16.06
CA TYR A 133 4.71 -4.24 14.95
C TYR A 133 3.71 -3.89 13.85
N CYS A 134 3.96 -2.77 13.16
CA CYS A 134 3.26 -2.39 11.93
C CYS A 134 4.26 -2.49 10.78
N LEU A 135 3.83 -3.05 9.64
CA LEU A 135 4.65 -3.14 8.44
C LEU A 135 3.87 -2.57 7.26
N THR A 136 4.49 -1.64 6.55
CA THR A 136 4.03 -1.16 5.26
C THR A 136 5.11 -1.46 4.23
N ILE A 137 4.71 -1.98 3.08
CA ILE A 137 5.57 -2.16 1.91
C ILE A 137 4.97 -1.36 0.78
N GLU A 138 5.81 -0.55 0.14
CA GLU A 138 5.49 0.23 -1.05
C GLU A 138 6.39 -0.29 -2.18
N PHE A 139 5.80 -0.45 -3.36
CA PHE A 139 6.46 -0.93 -4.59
C PHE A 139 6.27 0.12 -5.69
#